data_AF-Q6UCQ0-F1
#
_entry.id   AF-Q6UCQ0-F1
#
_cell.length_a   1.000
_cell.length_b   1.000
_cell.length_c   1.000
_cell.angle_alpha   90.00
_cell.angle_beta   90.00
_cell.angle_gamma   90.00
#
_symmetry.space_group_name_H-M   'P 1'
#
loop_
_entity.id
_entity.type
_entity.pdbx_description
1 polymer ?
#
loop_
_entity_poly.entity_id
_entity_poly.type
_entity_poly.pdbx_seq_one_letter_code
_entity_poly.pdbx_strand_id
1 'polypeptide(L)'
;MARLSIKHLYLILVMSLSATYFLNADSHVDSCTITGGIYDKTEVIDDNYCASAPAAYEIIAYELYLCTSEPAAPTTTAVMDLSNCYKNWELSSGATLSVQQNATVDVPGTMTRPPNGTYTHGVMLIDNSFGITASLQFNEAVTDQDGNSGVYCGTKSGSGTYGTGAVPSGTSECGASEITAGKFTELLTSFDSESFEGTAEGENLNGTSASIKGYLIDTNSYLAENDADVDKLIGAATFASPVNFTESTTTITMSFNVGEGMSMYNNGADRIVFGSGPFQAVISTD
;
A
#
# COMPACT_ATOMS: atom_id res chain seq x y z
N MET A 1 6.18 -54.91 34.59
CA MET A 1 7.44 -54.73 35.35
C MET A 1 8.53 -54.75 34.29
N ALA A 2 9.21 -53.66 33.90
CA ALA A 2 9.78 -52.57 34.68
C ALA A 2 9.52 -51.20 34.04
N ARG A 3 9.48 -50.17 34.90
CA ARG A 3 9.60 -48.75 34.55
C ARG A 3 11.06 -48.43 34.27
N LEU A 4 11.35 -47.62 33.25
CA LEU A 4 12.49 -46.71 33.30
C LEU A 4 12.11 -45.40 32.60
N SER A 5 12.12 -44.33 33.39
CA SER A 5 11.96 -42.94 32.97
C SER A 5 13.36 -42.33 32.96
N ILE A 6 13.78 -41.72 31.85
CA ILE A 6 14.85 -40.72 31.81
C ILE A 6 14.40 -39.58 30.88
N LYS A 7 14.53 -38.37 31.41
CA LYS A 7 14.13 -37.07 30.85
C LYS A 7 15.21 -36.51 29.90
N HIS A 8 14.71 -35.87 28.84
CA HIS A 8 15.24 -34.71 28.09
C HIS A 8 16.22 -34.91 26.92
N LEU A 9 15.73 -34.41 25.78
CA LEU A 9 16.39 -33.57 24.77
C LEU A 9 17.39 -34.24 23.81
N TYR A 10 16.99 -34.42 22.55
CA TYR A 10 17.53 -33.72 21.37
C TYR A 10 16.84 -34.24 20.07
N LEU A 11 16.12 -33.31 19.44
CA LEU A 11 16.07 -33.05 18.00
C LEU A 11 16.13 -34.27 17.04
N ILE A 12 14.97 -34.77 16.61
CA ILE A 12 14.83 -35.40 15.29
C ILE A 12 13.77 -34.61 14.53
N LEU A 13 14.28 -33.84 13.58
CA LEU A 13 13.62 -33.06 12.56
C LEU A 13 12.69 -33.97 11.73
N VAL A 14 11.38 -33.84 11.94
CA VAL A 14 10.37 -34.30 10.98
C VAL A 14 9.80 -33.02 10.34
N MET A 15 10.48 -32.53 9.31
CA MET A 15 9.92 -31.56 8.37
C MET A 15 9.01 -32.32 7.41
N SER A 16 7.72 -32.33 7.71
CA SER A 16 6.66 -32.40 6.69
C SER A 16 5.37 -31.93 7.36
N LEU A 17 5.23 -30.62 7.50
CA LEU A 17 3.94 -29.99 7.65
C LEU A 17 3.87 -28.93 6.56
N SER A 18 3.12 -29.24 5.51
CA SER A 18 2.64 -28.26 4.55
C SER A 18 1.82 -27.22 5.32
N ALA A 19 2.48 -26.13 5.73
CA ALA A 19 1.79 -24.90 6.06
C ALA A 19 1.46 -24.25 4.72
N THR A 20 0.20 -24.37 4.31
CA THR A 20 -0.40 -23.43 3.37
C THR A 20 -0.16 -22.03 3.90
N TYR A 21 0.40 -21.19 3.06
CA TYR A 21 0.77 -19.81 3.33
C TYR A 21 -0.43 -19.05 3.89
N PHE A 22 -0.30 -18.57 5.13
CA PHE A 22 -1.14 -17.50 5.64
C PHE A 22 -0.49 -16.22 5.13
N LEU A 23 -1.11 -15.58 4.15
CA LEU A 23 -0.77 -14.21 3.73
C LEU A 23 -1.21 -13.28 4.88
N ASN A 24 -0.34 -13.14 5.88
CA ASN A 24 -0.33 -11.92 6.67
C ASN A 24 0.31 -10.87 5.76
N ALA A 25 -0.20 -9.64 5.76
CA ALA A 25 0.47 -8.51 5.11
C ALA A 25 1.95 -8.50 5.55
N ASP A 26 2.83 -8.95 4.65
CA ASP A 26 4.23 -9.17 5.00
C ASP A 26 4.92 -7.81 5.14
N SER A 27 5.69 -7.70 6.21
CA SER A 27 6.61 -6.62 6.55
C SER A 27 7.75 -6.39 5.53
N HIS A 28 7.66 -6.99 4.34
CA HIS A 28 8.38 -6.63 3.14
C HIS A 28 7.53 -7.07 1.95
N VAL A 29 7.07 -6.13 1.13
CA VAL A 29 6.47 -6.51 -0.13
C VAL A 29 7.60 -7.03 -1.03
N ASP A 30 7.45 -8.23 -1.61
CA ASP A 30 8.45 -8.77 -2.53
C ASP A 30 8.52 -7.88 -3.79
N SER A 31 9.48 -6.96 -3.80
CA SER A 31 9.75 -6.10 -4.95
C SER A 31 10.15 -6.95 -6.15
N CYS A 32 9.52 -6.74 -7.30
CA CYS A 32 9.82 -7.51 -8.51
C CYS A 32 11.28 -7.32 -8.97
N THR A 33 11.89 -8.40 -9.41
CA THR A 33 13.17 -8.40 -10.12
C THR A 33 13.00 -7.86 -11.54
N ILE A 34 13.62 -6.71 -11.80
CA ILE A 34 13.58 -6.04 -13.11
C ILE A 34 14.99 -6.02 -13.72
N THR A 35 15.18 -6.75 -14.82
CA THR A 35 16.47 -6.78 -15.54
C THR A 35 16.35 -6.03 -16.86
N GLY A 36 16.99 -4.86 -16.96
CA GLY A 36 16.97 -4.05 -18.19
C GLY A 36 15.58 -3.53 -18.57
N GLY A 37 14.70 -3.31 -17.58
CA GLY A 37 13.31 -2.89 -17.79
C GLY A 37 12.34 -4.04 -18.08
N ILE A 38 12.80 -5.29 -18.00
CA ILE A 38 12.00 -6.49 -18.22
C ILE A 38 11.73 -7.19 -16.89
N TYR A 39 10.48 -7.46 -16.61
CA TYR A 39 9.98 -8.13 -15.40
C TYR A 39 10.13 -9.65 -15.51
N ASP A 40 10.45 -10.31 -14.39
CA ASP A 40 10.42 -11.76 -14.33
C ASP A 40 8.98 -12.27 -14.15
N LYS A 41 8.50 -13.05 -15.12
CA LYS A 41 7.17 -13.67 -15.05
C LYS A 41 7.05 -14.61 -13.85
N THR A 42 8.11 -15.33 -13.48
CA THR A 42 8.01 -16.38 -12.47
C THR A 42 7.59 -15.81 -11.12
N GLU A 43 8.05 -14.61 -10.77
CA GLU A 43 7.69 -13.97 -9.51
C GLU A 43 6.17 -13.67 -9.42
N VAL A 44 5.57 -13.21 -10.52
CA VAL A 44 4.13 -12.88 -10.55
C VAL A 44 3.25 -14.12 -10.66
N ILE A 45 3.64 -15.09 -11.51
CA ILE A 45 2.78 -16.21 -11.87
C ILE A 45 3.07 -17.46 -11.04
N ASP A 46 4.35 -17.83 -10.87
CA ASP A 46 4.75 -19.06 -10.20
C ASP A 46 4.91 -18.85 -8.69
N ASP A 47 5.53 -17.73 -8.27
CA ASP A 47 5.65 -17.31 -6.88
C ASP A 47 4.42 -16.50 -6.40
N ASN A 48 3.44 -16.31 -7.29
CA ASN A 48 2.13 -15.70 -7.12
C ASN A 48 2.07 -14.20 -6.86
N TYR A 49 3.19 -13.54 -6.59
CA TYR A 49 3.17 -12.16 -6.13
C TYR A 49 4.50 -11.45 -6.35
N CYS A 50 4.44 -10.22 -6.85
CA CYS A 50 5.48 -9.23 -6.61
C CYS A 50 4.89 -7.81 -6.73
N ALA A 51 5.59 -6.80 -6.23
CA ALA A 51 5.19 -5.40 -6.36
C ALA A 51 6.24 -4.53 -7.04
N SER A 52 5.77 -3.44 -7.66
CA SER A 52 6.62 -2.49 -8.35
C SER A 52 5.97 -1.11 -8.38
N ALA A 53 6.76 -0.10 -8.72
CA ALA A 53 6.22 1.21 -9.03
C ALA A 53 5.39 1.15 -10.32
N PRO A 54 4.16 1.67 -10.32
CA PRO A 54 3.42 1.93 -11.56
C PRO A 54 3.99 3.16 -12.27
N ALA A 55 3.61 3.35 -13.54
CA ALA A 55 3.95 4.58 -14.28
C ALA A 55 3.23 5.81 -13.70
N ALA A 56 2.03 5.61 -13.17
CA ALA A 56 1.33 6.60 -12.35
C ALA A 56 0.54 5.90 -11.24
N TYR A 57 0.58 6.49 -10.05
CA TYR A 57 -0.29 6.13 -8.93
C TYR A 57 -1.08 7.38 -8.54
N GLU A 58 -2.38 7.27 -8.36
CA GLU A 58 -3.26 8.39 -8.02
C GLU A 58 -4.01 8.11 -6.73
N ILE A 59 -3.98 9.09 -5.83
CA ILE A 59 -4.77 9.09 -4.59
C ILE A 59 -5.67 10.32 -4.56
N ILE A 60 -6.71 10.29 -3.74
CA ILE A 60 -7.48 11.49 -3.40
C ILE A 60 -7.22 11.81 -1.94
N ALA A 61 -6.52 12.91 -1.67
CA ALA A 61 -6.21 13.34 -0.31
C ALA A 61 -7.16 14.43 0.18
N TYR A 62 -7.48 14.43 1.47
CA TYR A 62 -8.35 15.41 2.10
C TYR A 62 -7.62 16.25 3.14
N GLU A 63 -6.80 15.61 3.96
CA GLU A 63 -6.13 16.28 5.09
C GLU A 63 -4.72 15.73 5.28
N LEU A 64 -3.83 16.58 5.77
CA LEU A 64 -2.46 16.23 6.15
C LEU A 64 -2.14 16.83 7.52
N TYR A 65 -1.54 16.01 8.37
CA TYR A 65 -1.13 16.37 9.71
C TYR A 65 0.32 15.98 9.97
N LEU A 66 1.01 16.78 10.79
CA LEU A 66 2.30 16.43 11.38
C LEU A 66 2.15 16.31 12.89
N CYS A 67 2.62 15.20 13.46
CA CYS A 67 2.47 14.88 14.87
C CYS A 67 3.82 14.79 15.59
N THR A 68 3.81 15.20 16.85
CA THR A 68 5.00 15.20 17.72
C THR A 68 5.28 13.83 18.36
N SER A 69 4.28 12.96 18.39
CA SER A 69 4.38 11.54 18.78
C SER A 69 3.39 10.69 17.96
N GLU A 70 3.36 9.38 18.18
CA GLU A 70 2.36 8.52 17.53
C GLU A 70 0.96 8.90 18.03
N PRO A 71 0.00 9.23 17.14
CA PRO A 71 -1.39 9.48 17.53
C PRO A 71 -2.08 8.17 17.95
N ALA A 72 -3.06 8.25 18.85
CA ALA A 72 -3.81 7.05 19.22
C ALA A 72 -4.73 6.63 18.06
N ALA A 73 -4.60 5.37 17.64
CA ALA A 73 -5.37 4.79 16.54
C ALA A 73 -6.88 4.94 16.74
N PRO A 74 -7.67 5.08 15.66
CA PRO A 74 -9.12 5.04 15.75
C PRO A 74 -9.56 3.66 16.25
N THR A 75 -10.72 3.63 16.91
CA THR A 75 -11.41 2.39 17.27
C THR A 75 -12.81 2.42 16.69
N THR A 76 -13.58 1.34 16.84
CA THR A 76 -14.96 1.26 16.38
C THR A 76 -15.93 2.22 17.10
N THR A 77 -15.44 2.95 18.11
CA THR A 77 -16.25 3.90 18.90
C THR A 77 -15.58 5.25 19.12
N ALA A 78 -14.36 5.45 18.59
CA ALA A 78 -13.60 6.67 18.77
C ALA A 78 -12.78 6.99 17.52
N VAL A 79 -12.75 8.26 17.14
CA VAL A 79 -11.88 8.75 16.06
C VAL A 79 -10.41 8.70 16.49
N MET A 80 -9.48 8.80 15.52
CA MET A 80 -8.05 8.94 15.81
C MET A 80 -7.80 10.18 16.68
N ASP A 81 -7.02 10.02 17.76
CA ASP A 81 -6.63 11.15 18.60
C ASP A 81 -5.49 11.93 17.96
N LEU A 82 -5.82 13.05 17.34
CA LEU A 82 -4.89 13.97 16.68
C LEU A 82 -4.48 15.15 17.59
N SER A 83 -4.70 15.07 18.90
CA SER A 83 -4.40 16.18 19.83
C SER A 83 -2.92 16.56 19.89
N ASN A 84 -2.02 15.65 19.53
CA ASN A 84 -0.58 15.84 19.43
C ASN A 84 -0.11 16.24 18.01
N CYS A 85 -1.05 16.47 17.10
CA CYS A 85 -0.83 16.79 15.70
C CYS A 85 -1.19 18.22 15.37
N TYR A 86 -0.56 18.75 14.32
CA TYR A 86 -0.93 20.00 13.68
C TYR A 86 -1.48 19.72 12.30
N LYS A 87 -2.65 20.28 11.97
CA LYS A 87 -3.23 20.17 10.63
C LYS A 87 -2.52 21.14 9.68
N ASN A 88 -1.69 20.59 8.81
CA ASN A 88 -0.89 21.33 7.84
C ASN A 88 -1.65 21.67 6.57
N TRP A 89 -2.63 20.86 6.20
CA TRP A 89 -3.36 21.06 4.96
C TRP A 89 -4.73 20.41 5.04
N GLU A 90 -5.70 21.03 4.37
CA GLU A 90 -7.05 20.50 4.20
C GLU A 90 -7.66 20.94 2.86
N LEU A 91 -8.40 20.02 2.23
CA LEU A 91 -9.28 20.31 1.11
C LEU A 91 -10.50 19.39 1.15
N SER A 92 -11.64 19.91 1.60
CA SER A 92 -12.85 19.12 1.83
C SER A 92 -13.42 18.45 0.56
N SER A 93 -13.15 18.99 -0.62
CA SER A 93 -13.55 18.36 -1.89
C SER A 93 -12.67 17.17 -2.30
N GLY A 94 -11.54 16.96 -1.60
CA GLY A 94 -10.48 16.06 -2.03
C GLY A 94 -9.59 16.68 -3.12
N ALA A 95 -8.31 16.33 -3.08
CA ALA A 95 -7.32 16.65 -4.10
C ALA A 95 -6.84 15.35 -4.76
N THR A 96 -7.03 15.21 -6.07
CA THR A 96 -6.39 14.13 -6.82
C THR A 96 -4.90 14.42 -6.94
N LEU A 97 -4.08 13.56 -6.33
CA LEU A 97 -2.63 13.65 -6.35
C LEU A 97 -2.10 12.50 -7.20
N SER A 98 -1.44 12.82 -8.31
CA SER A 98 -0.64 11.83 -9.05
C SER A 98 0.73 11.76 -8.41
N VAL A 99 0.99 10.67 -7.71
CA VAL A 99 2.23 10.42 -6.99
C VAL A 99 3.13 9.53 -7.83
N GLN A 100 4.42 9.87 -7.86
CA GLN A 100 5.44 9.14 -8.60
C GLN A 100 6.65 8.92 -7.68
N GLN A 101 7.37 7.84 -7.95
CA GLN A 101 8.56 7.50 -7.18
C GLN A 101 9.56 8.66 -7.23
N ASN A 102 10.00 9.12 -6.06
CA ASN A 102 10.98 10.20 -5.92
C ASN A 102 10.55 11.53 -6.56
N ALA A 103 9.25 11.74 -6.78
CA ALA A 103 8.72 13.01 -7.27
C ALA A 103 8.12 13.82 -6.11
N THR A 104 8.22 15.14 -6.23
CA THR A 104 7.47 16.09 -5.40
C THR A 104 6.10 16.30 -6.02
N VAL A 105 5.06 16.31 -5.18
CA VAL A 105 3.70 16.62 -5.64
C VAL A 105 3.29 17.96 -5.06
N ASP A 106 2.87 18.87 -5.94
CA ASP A 106 2.23 20.12 -5.54
C ASP A 106 0.82 19.80 -5.07
N VAL A 107 0.56 20.03 -3.78
CA VAL A 107 -0.77 19.87 -3.21
C VAL A 107 -1.56 21.16 -3.44
N PRO A 108 -2.78 21.09 -4.03
CA PRO A 108 -3.58 22.28 -4.29
C PRO A 108 -4.06 22.92 -2.97
N GLY A 109 -4.28 24.24 -2.99
CA GLY A 109 -4.72 24.98 -1.80
C GLY A 109 -3.56 25.64 -1.05
N THR A 110 -3.76 25.89 0.25
CA THR A 110 -2.75 26.55 1.09
C THR A 110 -2.27 25.58 2.16
N MET A 111 -0.97 25.32 2.20
CA MET A 111 -0.33 24.56 3.27
C MET A 111 0.07 25.51 4.40
N THR A 112 -0.29 25.18 5.64
CA THR A 112 0.05 25.92 6.84
C THR A 112 1.29 25.32 7.49
N ARG A 113 2.25 26.20 7.79
CA ARG A 113 3.47 25.84 8.50
C ARG A 113 3.12 25.48 9.95
N PRO A 114 3.58 24.34 10.48
CA PRO A 114 3.36 23.99 11.88
C PRO A 114 4.20 24.88 12.80
N PRO A 115 3.89 24.94 14.11
CA PRO A 115 4.75 25.57 15.11
C PRO A 115 6.17 25.01 15.10
N ASN A 116 7.12 25.76 15.67
CA ASN A 116 8.47 25.25 15.87
C ASN A 116 8.45 24.03 16.78
N GLY A 117 9.18 22.99 16.40
CA GLY A 117 9.19 21.72 17.12
C GLY A 117 9.75 20.58 16.29
N THR A 118 9.78 19.41 16.92
CA THR A 118 10.20 18.15 16.29
C THR A 118 8.96 17.30 16.05
N TYR A 119 8.77 16.91 14.80
CA TYR A 119 7.66 16.09 14.35
C TYR A 119 8.20 14.73 13.90
N THR A 120 7.61 13.67 14.44
CA THR A 120 8.09 12.30 14.29
C THR A 120 7.15 11.45 13.45
N HIS A 121 5.91 11.92 13.25
CA HIS A 121 4.88 11.19 12.53
C HIS A 121 4.12 12.13 11.58
N GLY A 122 3.55 11.55 10.53
CA GLY A 122 2.61 12.21 9.63
C GLY A 122 1.32 11.41 9.56
N VAL A 123 0.19 12.10 9.41
CA VAL A 123 -1.11 11.46 9.17
C VAL A 123 -1.76 12.08 7.95
N MET A 124 -2.31 11.24 7.07
CA MET A 124 -3.12 11.67 5.95
C MET A 124 -4.50 11.02 6.00
N LEU A 125 -5.53 11.83 5.76
CA LEU A 125 -6.86 11.34 5.44
C LEU A 125 -6.99 11.30 3.92
N ILE A 126 -7.28 10.12 3.37
CA ILE A 126 -7.43 9.91 1.93
C ILE A 126 -8.71 9.12 1.63
N ASP A 127 -9.14 9.19 0.39
CA ASP A 127 -10.17 8.30 -0.13
C ASP A 127 -9.63 6.86 -0.16
N ASN A 128 -10.50 5.87 0.01
CA ASN A 128 -10.13 4.46 -0.07
C ASN A 128 -10.05 3.96 -1.52
N SER A 129 -9.89 4.85 -2.50
CA SER A 129 -9.71 4.51 -3.91
C SER A 129 -8.33 4.92 -4.43
N PHE A 130 -7.77 4.04 -5.25
CA PHE A 130 -6.42 4.16 -5.80
C PHE A 130 -6.45 4.00 -7.31
N GLY A 131 -5.90 4.98 -8.03
CA GLY A 131 -5.68 4.87 -9.47
C GLY A 131 -4.30 4.31 -9.77
N ILE A 132 -4.22 3.25 -10.58
CA ILE A 132 -2.97 2.70 -11.07
C ILE A 132 -2.93 2.74 -12.59
N THR A 133 -1.79 3.14 -13.14
CA THR A 133 -1.50 3.06 -14.57
C THR A 133 -0.12 2.45 -14.78
N ALA A 134 -0.04 1.34 -15.49
CA ALA A 134 1.22 0.66 -15.78
C ALA A 134 1.23 0.01 -17.16
N SER A 135 2.39 0.05 -17.82
CA SER A 135 2.70 -0.70 -19.04
C SER A 135 4.07 -1.34 -18.86
N LEU A 136 4.12 -2.65 -18.97
CA LEU A 136 5.23 -3.49 -18.55
C LEU A 136 5.58 -4.49 -19.66
N GLN A 137 6.84 -4.92 -19.67
CA GLN A 137 7.30 -6.05 -20.49
C GLN A 137 7.82 -7.16 -19.58
N PHE A 138 7.37 -8.38 -19.81
CA PHE A 138 7.82 -9.60 -19.15
C PHE A 138 8.87 -10.34 -19.99
N ASN A 139 9.72 -11.12 -19.33
CA ASN A 139 10.70 -12.00 -19.97
C ASN A 139 10.04 -13.15 -20.77
N GLU A 140 8.80 -13.50 -20.42
CA GLU A 140 7.99 -14.53 -21.05
C GLU A 140 6.53 -14.11 -21.19
N ALA A 141 5.75 -14.85 -21.99
CA ALA A 141 4.34 -14.54 -22.20
C ALA A 141 3.53 -14.77 -20.92
N VAL A 142 2.76 -13.75 -20.53
CA VAL A 142 1.80 -13.74 -19.42
C VAL A 142 0.40 -13.68 -20.00
N THR A 143 -0.56 -14.32 -19.32
CA THR A 143 -1.98 -14.32 -19.72
C THR A 143 -2.77 -13.37 -18.82
N ASP A 144 -3.55 -12.47 -19.41
CA ASP A 144 -4.46 -11.55 -18.68
C ASP A 144 -5.77 -12.23 -18.25
N GLN A 145 -6.58 -11.55 -17.44
CA GLN A 145 -7.85 -12.10 -16.92
C GLN A 145 -8.89 -12.42 -18.01
N ASP A 146 -8.76 -11.87 -19.22
CA ASP A 146 -9.62 -12.12 -20.37
C ASP A 146 -9.12 -13.28 -21.26
N GLY A 147 -7.93 -13.82 -20.96
CA GLY A 147 -7.32 -14.95 -21.66
C GLY A 147 -6.40 -14.56 -22.82
N ASN A 148 -6.11 -13.28 -23.03
CA ASN A 148 -5.11 -12.85 -24.02
C ASN A 148 -3.71 -13.06 -23.44
N SER A 149 -2.76 -13.45 -24.29
CA SER A 149 -1.40 -13.75 -23.86
C SER A 149 -0.36 -13.01 -24.68
N GLY A 150 0.68 -12.54 -23.99
CA GLY A 150 1.80 -11.86 -24.63
C GLY A 150 2.84 -11.40 -23.63
N VAL A 151 3.94 -10.84 -24.13
CA VAL A 151 5.05 -10.36 -23.30
C VAL A 151 4.85 -8.92 -22.84
N TYR A 152 3.94 -8.18 -23.46
CA TYR A 152 3.58 -6.84 -23.03
C TYR A 152 2.24 -6.90 -22.31
N CYS A 153 2.19 -6.35 -21.10
CA CYS A 153 0.97 -6.24 -20.33
C CYS A 153 0.82 -4.83 -19.77
N GLY A 154 -0.41 -4.39 -19.56
CA GLY A 154 -0.68 -3.11 -18.94
C GLY A 154 -2.01 -3.08 -18.22
N THR A 155 -2.18 -2.06 -17.39
CA THR A 155 -3.46 -1.82 -16.71
C THR A 155 -4.54 -1.50 -17.73
N LYS A 156 -5.72 -2.08 -17.54
CA LYS A 156 -6.89 -1.84 -18.37
C LYS A 156 -7.73 -0.71 -17.76
N SER A 157 -8.24 0.20 -18.59
CA SER A 157 -9.13 1.27 -18.10
C SER A 157 -10.37 0.67 -17.47
N GLY A 158 -10.65 1.02 -16.21
CA GLY A 158 -11.80 0.48 -15.50
C GLY A 158 -11.74 0.74 -14.00
N SER A 159 -12.59 0.04 -13.26
CA SER A 159 -12.58 0.06 -11.81
C SER A 159 -13.03 -1.27 -11.23
N GLY A 160 -12.59 -1.58 -10.02
CA GLY A 160 -13.02 -2.77 -9.28
C GLY A 160 -12.87 -2.59 -7.78
N THR A 161 -13.47 -3.47 -7.01
CA THR A 161 -13.39 -3.47 -5.54
C THR A 161 -12.49 -4.60 -5.08
N TYR A 162 -11.54 -4.27 -4.20
CA TYR A 162 -10.80 -5.24 -3.41
C TYR A 162 -11.37 -5.26 -1.99
N GLY A 163 -11.73 -6.44 -1.51
CA GLY A 163 -12.26 -6.64 -0.17
C GLY A 163 -12.62 -8.10 0.11
N THR A 164 -13.39 -8.35 1.17
CA THR A 164 -13.78 -9.70 1.57
C THR A 164 -14.59 -10.39 0.46
N GLY A 165 -14.03 -11.46 -0.10
CA GLY A 165 -14.63 -12.20 -1.22
C GLY A 165 -14.69 -11.42 -2.54
N ALA A 166 -14.03 -10.26 -2.62
CA ALA A 166 -14.01 -9.39 -3.79
C ALA A 166 -12.57 -9.18 -4.26
N VAL A 167 -12.23 -9.80 -5.39
CA VAL A 167 -10.97 -9.56 -6.10
C VAL A 167 -11.28 -8.89 -7.44
N PRO A 168 -10.67 -7.75 -7.77
CA PRO A 168 -10.93 -7.06 -9.03
C PRO A 168 -10.69 -7.94 -10.27
N SER A 169 -11.55 -7.76 -11.28
CA SER A 169 -11.43 -8.42 -12.58
C SER A 169 -11.33 -7.39 -13.71
N GLY A 170 -10.73 -7.78 -14.83
CA GLY A 170 -10.46 -6.86 -15.93
C GLY A 170 -9.47 -5.77 -15.58
N THR A 171 -8.51 -6.05 -14.70
CA THR A 171 -7.44 -5.14 -14.25
C THR A 171 -6.31 -5.02 -15.27
N SER A 172 -6.11 -6.05 -16.09
CA SER A 172 -4.96 -6.24 -16.97
C SER A 172 -5.38 -6.52 -18.41
N GLU A 173 -4.51 -6.13 -19.34
CA GLU A 173 -4.56 -6.49 -20.76
C GLU A 173 -3.15 -6.92 -21.20
N CYS A 174 -3.02 -8.05 -21.89
CA CYS A 174 -1.74 -8.57 -22.38
C CYS A 174 -1.76 -8.84 -23.90
N GLY A 175 -0.62 -8.62 -24.56
CA GLY A 175 -0.49 -8.75 -26.01
C GLY A 175 0.94 -8.89 -26.52
N ALA A 176 1.06 -9.19 -27.82
CA ALA A 176 2.35 -9.37 -28.49
C ALA A 176 3.11 -8.06 -28.76
N SER A 177 2.45 -6.92 -28.57
CA SER A 177 2.99 -5.56 -28.76
C SER A 177 2.69 -4.71 -27.54
N GLU A 178 3.42 -3.61 -27.38
CA GLU A 178 3.23 -2.64 -26.28
C GLU A 178 1.76 -2.27 -26.07
N ILE A 179 1.34 -2.29 -24.79
CA ILE A 179 -0.01 -1.96 -24.37
C ILE A 179 -0.07 -0.47 -24.04
N THR A 180 -1.07 0.22 -24.60
CA THR A 180 -1.43 1.57 -24.17
C THR A 180 -2.20 1.47 -22.87
N ALA A 181 -1.51 1.67 -21.75
CA ALA A 181 -2.09 1.52 -20.42
C ALA A 181 -3.27 2.49 -20.19
N GLY A 182 -4.35 1.93 -19.66
CA GLY A 182 -5.47 2.67 -19.12
C GLY A 182 -5.38 2.80 -17.61
N LYS A 183 -6.06 3.80 -17.02
CA LYS A 183 -6.16 3.92 -15.57
C LYS A 183 -7.15 2.89 -15.02
N PHE A 184 -6.67 2.00 -14.15
CA PHE A 184 -7.54 1.15 -13.34
C PHE A 184 -7.72 1.80 -11.96
N THR A 185 -8.96 1.93 -11.49
CA THR A 185 -9.27 2.47 -10.15
C THR A 185 -9.76 1.35 -9.24
N GLU A 186 -8.96 1.03 -8.23
CA GLU A 186 -9.32 0.05 -7.21
C GLU A 186 -9.97 0.75 -6.01
N LEU A 187 -11.11 0.25 -5.56
CA LEU A 187 -11.76 0.64 -4.31
C LEU A 187 -11.41 -0.40 -3.23
N LEU A 188 -10.80 0.02 -2.13
CA LEU A 188 -10.38 -0.84 -1.04
C LEU A 188 -11.42 -0.85 0.09
N THR A 189 -12.01 -2.01 0.38
CA THR A 189 -12.99 -2.19 1.48
C THR A 189 -12.51 -3.15 2.57
N SER A 190 -11.38 -3.84 2.36
CA SER A 190 -10.69 -4.64 3.38
C SER A 190 -9.22 -4.79 2.96
N PHE A 191 -8.29 -4.83 3.91
CA PHE A 191 -6.90 -5.16 3.64
C PHE A 191 -6.66 -6.66 3.37
N ASP A 192 -7.68 -7.49 3.56
CA ASP A 192 -7.65 -8.93 3.33
C ASP A 192 -8.90 -9.38 2.54
N SER A 193 -8.76 -10.43 1.73
CA SER A 193 -9.84 -10.93 0.86
C SER A 193 -10.57 -12.16 1.41
N GLU A 194 -10.03 -12.85 2.42
CA GLU A 194 -10.66 -13.99 3.09
C GLU A 194 -11.56 -13.54 4.25
N SER A 195 -11.11 -12.53 5.00
CA SER A 195 -11.85 -11.92 6.10
C SER A 195 -11.67 -10.42 6.14
N PHE A 196 -12.63 -9.71 6.74
CA PHE A 196 -12.51 -8.26 6.87
C PHE A 196 -11.34 -7.90 7.79
N GLU A 197 -10.41 -7.11 7.25
CA GLU A 197 -9.29 -6.55 7.97
C GLU A 197 -9.30 -5.02 7.76
N GLY A 198 -9.67 -4.28 8.82
CA GLY A 198 -9.77 -2.82 8.77
C GLY A 198 -8.45 -2.09 9.00
N THR A 199 -7.39 -2.79 9.39
CA THR A 199 -6.08 -2.22 9.71
C THR A 199 -4.97 -2.97 8.98
N ALA A 200 -3.97 -2.26 8.49
CA ALA A 200 -2.75 -2.88 7.98
C ALA A 200 -1.52 -2.10 8.46
N GLU A 201 -0.39 -2.78 8.56
CA GLU A 201 0.88 -2.15 8.92
C GLU A 201 2.01 -2.61 8.01
N GLY A 202 2.92 -1.69 7.71
CA GLY A 202 4.18 -1.95 7.02
C GLY A 202 5.32 -1.37 7.84
N GLU A 203 6.28 -2.22 8.19
CA GLU A 203 7.47 -1.83 8.95
C GLU A 203 8.72 -1.87 8.09
N ASN A 204 9.82 -1.32 8.61
CA ASN A 204 11.15 -1.36 8.01
C ASN A 204 11.20 -0.88 6.54
N LEU A 205 10.39 0.14 6.21
CA LEU A 205 10.20 0.59 4.84
C LEU A 205 11.55 1.03 4.23
N ASN A 206 11.91 0.48 3.07
CA ASN A 206 13.21 0.65 2.40
C ASN A 206 14.43 0.28 3.28
N GLY A 207 14.29 -0.65 4.23
CA GLY A 207 15.35 -1.00 5.17
C GLY A 207 15.70 0.12 6.17
N THR A 208 14.80 1.07 6.38
CA THR A 208 14.92 2.15 7.37
C THR A 208 14.09 1.84 8.61
N SER A 209 14.08 2.72 9.62
CA SER A 209 13.17 2.61 10.76
C SER A 209 11.79 3.24 10.52
N ALA A 210 11.47 3.61 9.27
CA ALA A 210 10.15 4.13 8.94
C ALA A 210 9.11 3.00 8.92
N SER A 211 7.88 3.34 9.30
CA SER A 211 6.73 2.45 9.24
C SER A 211 5.48 3.22 8.82
N ILE A 212 4.44 2.50 8.39
CA ILE A 212 3.13 3.03 8.06
C ILE A 212 2.03 2.13 8.61
N LYS A 213 0.95 2.73 9.08
CA LYS A 213 -0.29 2.05 9.46
C LYS A 213 -1.45 2.62 8.65
N GLY A 214 -2.27 1.75 8.09
CA GLY A 214 -3.51 2.08 7.40
C GLY A 214 -4.71 1.71 8.26
N TYR A 215 -5.72 2.58 8.32
CA TYR A 215 -6.98 2.34 9.03
C TYR A 215 -8.16 2.68 8.11
N LEU A 216 -8.91 1.66 7.71
CA LEU A 216 -10.18 1.84 7.01
C LEU A 216 -11.23 2.34 8.01
N ILE A 217 -11.83 3.49 7.71
CA ILE A 217 -12.75 4.18 8.61
C ILE A 217 -14.14 4.35 7.99
N ASP A 218 -15.14 4.42 8.85
CA ASP A 218 -16.52 4.68 8.47
C ASP A 218 -16.82 6.18 8.27
N THR A 219 -18.06 6.49 7.90
CA THR A 219 -18.53 7.88 7.73
C THR A 219 -18.48 8.74 9.01
N ASN A 220 -18.35 8.13 10.20
CA ASN A 220 -18.14 8.82 11.48
C ASN A 220 -16.64 8.98 11.82
N SER A 221 -15.74 8.50 10.94
CA SER A 221 -14.30 8.41 11.17
C SER A 221 -13.90 7.44 12.29
N TYR A 222 -14.74 6.46 12.61
CA TYR A 222 -14.41 5.32 13.46
C TYR A 222 -13.78 4.21 12.61
N LEU A 223 -13.00 3.32 13.24
CA LEU A 223 -12.51 2.14 12.54
C LEU A 223 -13.69 1.32 12.03
N ALA A 224 -13.70 0.99 10.74
CA ALA A 224 -14.79 0.23 10.13
C ALA A 224 -14.85 -1.20 10.69
N GLU A 225 -16.05 -1.76 10.80
CA GLU A 225 -16.28 -3.12 11.33
C GLU A 225 -16.50 -4.17 10.23
N ASN A 226 -16.73 -3.74 8.99
CA ASN A 226 -16.91 -4.60 7.82
C ASN A 226 -16.76 -3.78 6.52
N ASP A 227 -16.68 -4.48 5.38
CA ASP A 227 -16.52 -3.90 4.04
C ASP A 227 -17.54 -2.81 3.69
N ALA A 228 -18.80 -2.96 4.11
CA ALA A 228 -19.88 -2.05 3.73
C ALA A 228 -19.84 -0.72 4.48
N ASP A 229 -19.13 -0.68 5.62
CA ASP A 229 -19.01 0.52 6.45
C ASP A 229 -17.84 1.40 6.02
N VAL A 230 -16.90 0.89 5.20
CA VAL A 230 -15.71 1.63 4.77
C VAL A 230 -16.07 2.84 3.91
N ASP A 231 -15.62 4.02 4.32
CA ASP A 231 -15.78 5.30 3.61
C ASP A 231 -14.42 5.90 3.20
N LYS A 232 -13.41 5.84 4.09
CA LYS A 232 -12.09 6.46 3.88
C LYS A 232 -10.97 5.63 4.45
N LEU A 233 -9.74 6.04 4.16
CA LEU A 233 -8.53 5.49 4.72
C LEU A 233 -7.72 6.57 5.44
N ILE A 234 -7.28 6.28 6.66
CA ILE A 234 -6.26 7.05 7.35
C ILE A 234 -4.92 6.33 7.21
N GLY A 235 -3.92 7.01 6.65
CA GLY A 235 -2.52 6.57 6.67
C GLY A 235 -1.75 7.31 7.76
N ALA A 236 -1.13 6.60 8.70
CA ALA A 236 -0.28 7.15 9.75
C ALA A 236 1.15 6.62 9.57
N ALA A 237 2.10 7.52 9.27
CA ALA A 237 3.49 7.19 9.02
C ALA A 237 4.40 7.59 10.19
N THR A 238 5.30 6.70 10.57
CA THR A 238 6.44 7.00 11.44
C THR A 238 7.65 7.35 10.57
N PHE A 239 8.27 8.50 10.83
CA PHE A 239 9.43 8.92 10.04
C PHE A 239 10.70 8.22 10.52
N ALA A 240 11.52 7.72 9.59
CA ALA A 240 12.86 7.23 9.91
C ALA A 240 13.76 8.33 10.50
N SER A 241 13.50 9.59 10.17
CA SER A 241 14.19 10.74 10.72
C SER A 241 13.17 11.83 11.06
N PRO A 242 13.18 12.37 12.30
CA PRO A 242 12.26 13.43 12.68
C PRO A 242 12.46 14.69 11.84
N VAL A 243 11.36 15.38 11.55
CA VAL A 243 11.34 16.65 10.83
C VAL A 243 11.36 17.80 11.85
N ASN A 244 12.29 18.73 11.71
CA ASN A 244 12.46 19.84 12.66
C ASN A 244 12.03 21.17 12.03
N PHE A 245 11.05 21.81 12.65
CA PHE A 245 10.62 23.15 12.27
C PHE A 245 11.30 24.19 13.16
N THR A 246 12.09 25.05 12.53
CA THR A 246 12.80 26.17 13.17
C THR A 246 12.40 27.47 12.50
N GLU A 247 12.71 28.62 13.08
CA GLU A 247 12.36 29.93 12.48
C GLU A 247 12.89 30.11 11.05
N SER A 248 13.95 29.38 10.66
CA SER A 248 14.50 29.40 9.30
C SER A 248 13.85 28.42 8.33
N THR A 249 13.01 27.49 8.79
CA THR A 249 12.32 26.54 7.90
C THR A 249 11.27 27.28 7.08
N THR A 250 11.48 27.34 5.75
CA THR A 250 10.62 28.08 4.82
C THR A 250 9.81 27.17 3.91
N THR A 251 10.20 25.90 3.78
CA THR A 251 9.57 24.95 2.88
C THR A 251 9.25 23.62 3.55
N ILE A 252 8.16 23.01 3.11
CA ILE A 252 7.78 21.64 3.44
C ILE A 252 7.68 20.91 2.11
N THR A 253 8.44 19.83 1.97
CA THR A 253 8.39 18.98 0.79
C THR A 253 7.79 17.65 1.18
N MET A 254 6.65 17.34 0.56
CA MET A 254 6.06 16.00 0.61
C MET A 254 6.41 15.27 -0.68
N SER A 255 7.05 14.13 -0.52
CA SER A 255 7.36 13.17 -1.57
C SER A 255 6.65 11.86 -1.28
N PHE A 256 6.51 11.01 -2.28
CA PHE A 256 5.93 9.70 -2.10
C PHE A 256 6.90 8.62 -2.57
N ASN A 257 7.00 7.57 -1.76
CA ASN A 257 7.59 6.31 -2.16
C ASN A 257 6.46 5.38 -2.59
N VAL A 258 6.43 5.08 -3.88
CA VAL A 258 5.45 4.19 -4.52
C VAL A 258 6.16 3.01 -5.17
N GLY A 259 7.35 2.66 -4.68
CA GLY A 259 8.19 1.59 -5.21
C GLY A 259 7.48 0.24 -5.26
N GLU A 260 6.48 0.08 -4.40
CA GLU A 260 5.61 -1.10 -4.27
C GLU A 260 4.14 -0.70 -4.47
N GLY A 261 3.87 0.47 -5.06
CA GLY A 261 2.53 1.05 -5.21
C GLY A 261 1.61 0.28 -6.16
N MET A 262 2.11 -0.71 -6.88
CA MET A 262 1.30 -1.63 -7.67
C MET A 262 1.67 -3.06 -7.31
N SER A 263 0.66 -3.84 -6.96
CA SER A 263 0.77 -5.28 -6.77
C SER A 263 0.47 -6.02 -8.07
N MET A 264 1.23 -7.06 -8.33
CA MET A 264 1.01 -8.00 -9.43
C MET A 264 0.91 -9.39 -8.85
N TYR A 265 -0.18 -10.09 -9.15
CA TYR A 265 -0.40 -11.41 -8.59
C TYR A 265 -1.18 -12.34 -9.51
N ASN A 266 -1.01 -13.64 -9.27
CA ASN A 266 -1.76 -14.70 -9.94
C ASN A 266 -3.16 -14.82 -9.30
N ASN A 267 -4.22 -14.80 -10.10
CA ASN A 267 -5.59 -15.02 -9.60
C ASN A 267 -5.93 -16.49 -9.27
N GLY A 268 -4.93 -17.38 -9.25
CA GLY A 268 -5.09 -18.82 -9.03
C GLY A 268 -5.45 -19.61 -10.29
N ALA A 269 -5.51 -18.97 -11.46
CA ALA A 269 -5.75 -19.60 -12.75
C ALA A 269 -4.65 -19.25 -13.78
N ASP A 270 -3.46 -18.90 -13.31
CA ASP A 270 -2.32 -18.41 -14.10
C ASP A 270 -2.68 -17.18 -14.91
N ARG A 271 -3.40 -16.24 -14.28
CA ARG A 271 -3.77 -14.95 -14.87
C ARG A 271 -3.24 -13.82 -14.02
N ILE A 272 -2.57 -12.87 -14.66
CA ILE A 272 -2.05 -11.69 -13.98
C ILE A 272 -3.18 -10.72 -13.60
N VAL A 273 -3.11 -10.22 -12.38
CA VAL A 273 -3.95 -9.15 -11.85
C VAL A 273 -3.05 -7.98 -11.48
N PHE A 274 -3.50 -6.77 -11.80
CA PHE A 274 -2.90 -5.53 -11.29
C PHE A 274 -3.79 -4.99 -10.18
N GLY A 275 -3.23 -4.84 -8.98
CA GLY A 275 -3.88 -4.22 -7.84
C GLY A 275 -3.11 -3.01 -7.34
N SER A 276 -3.75 -2.23 -6.46
CA SER A 276 -2.99 -1.23 -5.71
C SER A 276 -2.06 -1.93 -4.73
N GLY A 277 -0.90 -1.32 -4.49
CA GLY A 277 0.04 -1.74 -3.46
C GLY A 277 0.27 -0.62 -2.46
N PRO A 278 1.03 -0.89 -1.39
CA PRO A 278 1.32 0.12 -0.38
C PRO A 278 2.13 1.27 -0.98
N PHE A 279 1.87 2.46 -0.46
CA PHE A 279 2.67 3.65 -0.74
C PHE A 279 2.93 4.40 0.56
N GLN A 280 3.98 5.20 0.56
CA GLN A 280 4.41 5.94 1.73
C GLN A 280 4.61 7.41 1.39
N ALA A 281 4.04 8.30 2.19
CA ALA A 281 4.42 9.70 2.19
C ALA A 281 5.73 9.90 2.97
N VAL A 282 6.66 10.64 2.39
CA VAL A 282 7.94 11.06 2.97
C VAL A 282 7.92 12.58 3.08
N ILE A 283 8.16 13.11 4.28
CA ILE A 283 8.14 14.56 4.53
C ILE A 283 9.54 15.03 4.88
N SER A 284 9.95 16.15 4.28
CA SER A 284 11.22 16.81 4.51
C SER A 284 11.06 18.33 4.55
N THR A 285 12.08 19.02 5.06
CA THR A 285 12.17 20.49 5.17
C THR A 285 13.53 20.96 4.65
N ASP A 286 13.64 22.24 4.31
CA ASP A 286 14.90 22.93 3.96
C ASP A 286 15.85 23.17 5.15
#